data_AF-A0A2S2PQB4-F1
#
_entry.id   AF-A0A2S2PQB4-F1
#
_cell.length_a   1.000
_cell.length_b   1.000
_cell.length_c   1.000
_cell.angle_alpha   90.00
_cell.angle_beta   90.00
_cell.angle_gamma   90.00
#
_symmetry.space_group_name_H-M   'P 1'
#
loop_
_entity.id
_entity.type
_entity.pdbx_description
1 polymer ?
#
loop_
_entity_poly.entity_id
_entity_poly.type
_entity_poly.pdbx_seq_one_letter_code
_entity_poly.pdbx_strand_id
1 'polypeptide(L)'
;MAENKSKIRRLSWFLALFKETNNYSVVPKNWILPYDNIDNLFVKWPPLQNVTSDVILAAKNPLPTWKAYKIKLLDDGKEYYNFKKAWHRKVDYQLSESSSTEVDSLVK
;
A
#
# COMPACT_ATOMS: atom_id res chain seq x y z
N MET A 1 25.17 15.84 19.99
CA MET A 1 24.38 15.42 18.82
C MET A 1 24.75 13.98 18.49
N ALA A 2 23.80 13.03 18.48
CA ALA A 2 24.10 11.64 18.13
C ALA A 2 23.85 11.43 16.63
N GLU A 3 24.91 11.25 15.86
CA GLU A 3 24.86 10.80 14.47
C GLU A 3 24.38 9.34 14.43
N ASN A 4 23.11 9.17 14.09
CA ASN A 4 22.51 7.85 14.00
C ASN A 4 22.95 7.23 12.65
N LYS A 5 23.89 6.29 12.71
CA LYS A 5 24.33 5.48 11.57
C LYS A 5 23.10 4.87 10.88
N SER A 6 22.75 5.40 9.71
CA SER A 6 21.66 4.94 8.88
C SER A 6 21.91 3.50 8.44
N LYS A 7 21.45 2.53 9.25
CA LYS A 7 21.30 1.13 8.82
C LYS A 7 20.50 1.19 7.52
N ILE A 8 21.12 0.85 6.39
CA ILE A 8 20.46 0.83 5.08
C ILE A 8 19.31 -0.16 5.19
N ARG A 9 18.11 0.36 5.49
CA ARG A 9 16.90 -0.45 5.56
C ARG A 9 16.56 -0.78 4.12
N ARG A 10 16.66 -2.06 3.76
CA ARG A 10 16.10 -2.52 2.49
C ARG A 10 14.61 -2.19 2.53
N LEU A 11 14.20 -1.30 1.65
CA LEU A 11 12.81 -0.92 1.54
C LEU A 11 12.02 -2.10 0.98
N SER A 12 10.82 -2.25 1.51
CA SER A 12 9.88 -3.26 1.07
C SER A 12 8.49 -2.67 1.06
N TRP A 13 7.66 -3.27 0.21
CA TRP A 13 6.34 -2.78 -0.12
C TRP A 13 5.33 -3.92 0.03
N PHE A 14 4.12 -3.56 0.43
CA PHE A 14 2.97 -4.44 0.45
C PHE A 14 1.91 -3.89 -0.49
N LEU A 15 1.05 -4.79 -0.97
CA LEU A 15 -0.18 -4.38 -1.63
C LEU A 15 -1.27 -4.26 -0.57
N ALA A 16 -1.96 -3.13 -0.58
CA ALA A 16 -3.03 -2.84 0.35
C ALA A 16 -4.28 -2.37 -0.38
N LEU A 17 -5.42 -2.86 0.07
CA LEU A 17 -6.75 -2.34 -0.26
C LEU A 17 -7.20 -1.42 0.87
N PHE A 18 -7.46 -0.16 0.55
CA PHE A 18 -8.02 0.83 1.47
C PHE A 18 -9.51 0.56 1.60
N LYS A 19 -9.95 0.01 2.76
CA LYS A 19 -11.32 -0.47 2.96
C LYS A 19 -12.36 0.65 2.82
N GLU A 20 -12.01 1.87 3.22
CA GLU A 20 -12.91 3.02 3.19
C GLU A 20 -13.19 3.52 1.77
N THR A 21 -12.19 3.48 0.88
CA THR A 21 -12.30 4.02 -0.48
C THR A 21 -12.35 2.94 -1.56
N ASN A 22 -12.28 1.67 -1.16
CA ASN A 22 -12.10 0.51 -2.02
C ASN A 22 -10.99 0.68 -3.08
N ASN A 23 -9.87 1.31 -2.69
CA ASN A 23 -8.77 1.59 -3.62
C ASN A 23 -7.54 0.74 -3.31
N TYR A 24 -6.94 0.21 -4.37
CA TYR A 24 -5.66 -0.50 -4.32
C TYR A 24 -4.50 0.48 -4.29
N SER A 25 -3.52 0.21 -3.44
CA SER A 25 -2.27 0.95 -3.45
C SER A 25 -1.10 0.09 -3.00
N VAL A 26 0.10 0.51 -3.40
CA VAL A 26 1.36 -0.05 -2.91
C VAL A 26 1.81 0.80 -1.73
N VAL A 27 2.00 0.15 -0.58
CA VAL A 27 2.32 0.83 0.67
C VAL A 27 3.68 0.35 1.17
N PRO A 28 4.58 1.25 1.60
CA PRO A 28 5.86 0.82 2.13
C PRO A 28 5.67 0.24 3.54
N LYS A 29 6.45 -0.78 3.89
CA LYS A 29 6.39 -1.48 5.19
C LYS A 29 6.48 -0.55 6.39
N ASN A 30 7.30 0.49 6.29
CA ASN A 30 7.52 1.47 7.36
C ASN A 30 6.25 2.25 7.74
N TRP A 31 5.24 2.26 6.88
CA TRP A 31 3.99 2.99 7.12
C TRP A 31 2.91 2.10 7.74
N ILE A 32 3.15 0.79 7.80
CA ILE A 32 2.21 -0.19 8.34
C ILE A 32 2.33 -0.22 9.85
N LEU A 33 1.19 -0.10 10.51
CA LEU A 33 1.04 -0.29 11.94
C LEU A 33 0.37 -1.65 12.16
N PRO A 34 1.04 -2.60 12.84
CA PRO A 34 0.35 -3.78 13.33
C PRO A 34 -0.67 -3.33 14.37
N TYR A 35 -1.93 -3.73 14.19
CA TYR A 35 -2.96 -3.65 15.23
C TYR A 35 -3.26 -5.08 15.68
N ASP A 36 -3.75 -5.24 16.91
CA ASP A 36 -3.91 -6.51 17.64
C ASP A 36 -4.60 -7.66 16.88
N ASN A 37 -5.25 -7.41 15.74
CA ASN A 37 -5.83 -8.44 14.87
C ASN A 37 -5.47 -8.22 13.40
N ILE A 38 -5.23 -9.32 12.67
CA ILE A 38 -4.85 -9.39 11.24
C ILE A 38 -5.79 -8.58 10.34
N ASP A 39 -7.05 -8.40 10.74
CA ASP A 39 -8.06 -7.67 9.95
C ASP A 39 -8.08 -6.14 10.14
N ASN A 40 -7.29 -5.64 11.09
CA ASN A 40 -7.27 -4.24 11.50
C ASN A 40 -5.92 -3.58 11.22
N LEU A 41 -5.20 -3.99 10.18
CA LEU A 41 -3.99 -3.27 9.80
C LEU A 41 -4.32 -1.83 9.40
N PHE A 42 -3.49 -0.91 9.90
CA PHE A 42 -3.59 0.49 9.55
C PHE A 42 -2.31 0.93 8.82
N VAL A 43 -2.47 1.81 7.85
CA VAL A 43 -1.35 2.50 7.21
C VAL A 43 -1.40 3.98 7.54
N LYS A 44 -0.27 4.54 7.94
CA LYS A 44 -0.12 5.99 8.03
C LYS A 44 0.10 6.54 6.63
N TRP A 45 -0.75 7.46 6.20
CA TRP A 45 -0.69 8.10 4.90
C TRP A 45 -0.56 9.61 5.07
N PRO A 46 0.35 10.28 4.35
CA PRO A 46 0.54 11.72 4.49
C PRO A 46 -0.73 12.46 4.04
N PRO A 47 -1.31 13.33 4.90
CA PRO A 47 -2.40 14.19 4.51
C PRO A 47 -1.87 15.30 3.60
N LEU A 48 -2.68 15.75 2.64
CA LEU A 48 -2.47 16.96 1.81
C LEU A 48 -1.50 16.85 0.62
N GLN A 49 -0.87 15.71 0.37
CA GLN A 49 -0.08 15.50 -0.85
C GLN A 49 -0.57 14.28 -1.62
N ASN A 50 -0.65 14.40 -2.94
CA ASN A 50 -0.82 13.25 -3.81
C ASN A 50 0.40 12.35 -3.60
N VAL A 51 0.18 11.17 -3.02
CA VAL A 51 1.27 10.21 -2.80
C VAL A 51 1.70 9.66 -4.15
N THR A 52 2.84 10.13 -4.64
CA THR A 52 3.45 9.65 -5.88
C THR A 52 4.34 8.43 -5.60
N SER A 53 4.76 7.76 -6.69
CA SER A 53 5.76 6.70 -6.63
C SER A 53 7.03 7.12 -5.90
N ASP A 54 7.47 8.37 -6.06
CA ASP A 54 8.70 8.87 -5.41
C ASP A 54 8.55 8.95 -3.89
N VAL A 55 7.36 9.33 -3.39
CA VAL A 55 7.07 9.36 -1.95
C VAL A 55 7.09 7.93 -1.39
N ILE A 56 6.50 6.98 -2.11
CA ILE A 56 6.46 5.56 -1.73
C ILE A 56 7.86 4.93 -1.79
N LEU A 57 8.66 5.28 -2.80
CA LEU A 57 10.04 4.84 -2.97
C LEU A 57 10.97 5.44 -1.92
N ALA A 58 10.71 6.67 -1.48
CA ALA A 58 11.46 7.27 -0.38
C ALA A 58 11.13 6.62 0.97
N ALA A 59 9.92 6.05 1.11
CA ALA A 59 9.43 5.33 2.29
C ALA A 59 9.78 6.03 3.62
N LYS A 60 9.67 7.37 3.62
CA LYS A 60 10.00 8.23 4.77
C LYS A 60 9.22 7.79 5.99
N ASN A 61 9.81 7.86 7.18
CA ASN A 61 9.09 7.47 8.39
C ASN A 61 7.81 8.32 8.55
N PRO A 62 6.67 7.69 8.90
CA PRO A 62 5.45 8.43 9.11
C PRO A 62 5.59 9.46 10.22
N LEU A 63 5.00 10.65 10.01
CA LEU A 63 4.95 11.68 11.04
C LEU A 63 3.72 11.47 11.96
N PRO A 64 3.73 12.03 13.18
CA PRO A 64 2.56 12.01 14.06
C PRO A 64 1.32 12.67 13.45
N THR A 65 1.52 13.60 12.52
CA THR A 65 0.45 14.31 11.79
C THR A 65 -0.17 13.48 10.68
N TRP A 66 0.39 12.33 10.34
CA TRP A 66 -0.15 11.47 9.28
C TRP A 66 -1.44 10.79 9.71
N LYS A 67 -2.42 10.72 8.82
CA LYS A 67 -3.69 10.05 9.07
C LYS A 67 -3.52 8.55 8.95
N ALA A 68 -4.18 7.79 9.83
CA ALA A 68 -4.21 6.34 9.75
C ALA A 68 -5.46 5.88 8.98
N TYR A 69 -5.28 4.94 8.07
CA TYR A 69 -6.37 4.38 7.26
C TYR A 69 -6.42 2.87 7.43
N LYS A 70 -7.65 2.34 7.54
CA LYS A 70 -7.84 0.89 7.65
C LYS A 70 -7.57 0.23 6.30
N ILE A 71 -6.66 -0.73 6.28
CA ILE A 71 -6.28 -1.45 5.08
C ILE A 71 -6.46 -2.96 5.24
N LYS A 72 -6.61 -3.65 4.11
CA LYS A 72 -6.44 -5.10 4.00
C LYS A 72 -5.18 -5.36 3.18
N LEU A 73 -4.25 -6.15 3.69
CA LEU A 73 -3.12 -6.60 2.88
C LEU A 73 -3.60 -7.65 1.88
N LEU A 74 -3.08 -7.56 0.65
CA LEU A 74 -3.32 -8.53 -0.41
C LEU A 74 -2.18 -9.55 -0.46
N ASP A 75 -2.35 -10.60 -1.27
CA ASP A 75 -1.40 -11.71 -1.38
C ASP A 75 -1.01 -12.30 0.00
N ASP A 76 -1.96 -12.44 0.93
CA ASP A 76 -1.71 -12.92 2.30
C ASP A 76 -0.61 -12.13 3.05
N GLY A 77 -0.47 -10.84 2.75
CA GLY A 77 0.57 -10.00 3.36
C GLY A 77 1.95 -10.26 2.79
N LYS A 78 2.07 -10.66 1.53
CA LYS A 78 3.35 -10.85 0.85
C LYS A 78 4.16 -9.55 0.78
N GLU A 79 5.41 -9.64 1.24
CA GLU A 79 6.38 -8.56 1.19
C GLU A 79 7.11 -8.54 -0.16
N TYR A 80 7.09 -7.39 -0.83
CA TYR A 80 7.77 -7.16 -2.10
C TYR A 80 9.02 -6.30 -1.89
N TYR A 81 10.18 -6.79 -2.31
CA TYR A 81 11.45 -6.04 -2.28
C TYR A 81 11.73 -5.26 -3.57
N ASN A 82 10.82 -5.31 -4.54
CA ASN A 82 10.92 -4.57 -5.79
C ASN A 82 9.61 -3.83 -6.03
N PHE A 83 9.66 -2.50 -5.98
CA PHE A 83 8.50 -1.63 -6.15
C PHE A 83 7.79 -1.84 -7.49
N LYS A 84 8.53 -2.01 -8.61
CA LYS A 84 7.91 -2.24 -9.92
C LYS A 84 7.10 -3.53 -9.95
N LYS A 85 7.60 -4.59 -9.32
CA LYS A 85 6.84 -5.85 -9.19
C LYS A 85 5.57 -5.67 -8.35
N ALA A 86 5.67 -4.96 -7.23
CA ALA A 86 4.51 -4.65 -6.39
C ALA A 86 3.47 -3.80 -7.15
N TRP A 87 3.92 -2.81 -7.93
CA TRP A 87 3.05 -1.95 -8.72
C TRP A 87 2.32 -2.71 -9.83
N HIS A 88 3.03 -3.56 -10.58
CA HIS A 88 2.38 -4.40 -11.60
C HIS A 88 1.33 -5.32 -10.96
N ARG A 89 1.64 -5.94 -9.82
CA ARG A 89 0.63 -6.73 -9.10
C ARG A 89 -0.58 -5.91 -8.66
N LYS A 90 -0.37 -4.67 -8.20
CA LYS A 90 -1.46 -3.76 -7.85
C LYS A 90 -2.36 -3.47 -9.06
N VAL A 91 -1.78 -3.33 -10.25
CA VAL A 91 -2.54 -3.16 -11.50
C VAL A 91 -3.31 -4.44 -11.85
N ASP A 92 -2.71 -5.63 -11.71
CA ASP A 92 -3.39 -6.91 -11.94
C ASP A 92 -4.66 -7.04 -11.08
N TYR A 93 -4.57 -6.72 -9.78
CA TYR A 93 -5.71 -6.72 -8.86
C TYR A 93 -6.79 -5.74 -9.30
N GLN A 94 -6.40 -4.51 -9.62
CA GLN A 94 -7.33 -3.48 -10.06
C GLN A 94 -8.05 -3.87 -11.36
N LEU A 95 -7.35 -4.48 -12.31
CA LEU A 95 -7.94 -4.99 -13.55
C LEU A 95 -8.85 -6.20 -13.30
N SER A 96 -8.47 -7.11 -12.42
CA SER A 96 -9.26 -8.30 -12.12
C SER A 96 -10.62 -7.96 -11.52
N GLU A 97 -10.69 -6.95 -10.64
CA GLU A 97 -11.99 -6.48 -10.13
C GLU A 97 -12.77 -5.67 -11.17
N SER A 98 -12.09 -4.84 -11.97
CA SER A 98 -12.76 -4.05 -13.01
C SER A 98 -13.34 -4.94 -14.12
N SER A 99 -12.67 -6.05 -14.43
CA SER A 99 -13.10 -7.02 -15.43
C SER A 99 -14.30 -7.88 -14.98
N SER A 100 -14.66 -7.87 -13.70
CA SER A 100 -15.86 -8.55 -13.19
C SER A 100 -17.16 -7.79 -13.45
N THR A 101 -17.13 -6.64 -14.13
CA THR A 101 -18.34 -5.83 -14.41
C THR A 101 -18.73 -5.71 -15.89
N GLU A 102 -18.13 -6.44 -16.84
CA GLU A 102 -18.45 -6.28 -18.28
C GLU A 102 -18.57 -7.58 -19.09
N VAL A 103 -19.30 -8.60 -18.60
CA VAL A 103 -19.77 -9.70 -19.50
C VAL A 103 -21.21 -10.15 -19.21
N ASP A 104 -22.18 -9.25 -19.26
CA ASP A 104 -23.56 -9.67 -19.56
C ASP A 104 -24.37 -8.53 -20.20
N SER A 105 -24.01 -8.13 -21.43
CA SER A 105 -24.88 -7.32 -22.32
C SER A 105 -24.32 -7.17 -23.76
N LEU A 106 -24.11 -8.28 -24.47
CA LEU A 106 -24.15 -8.39 -25.95
C LEU A 106 -23.81 -9.86 -26.26
N VAL A 107 -24.66 -10.68 -26.88
CA VAL A 107 -25.19 -10.53 -28.23
C VAL A 107 -26.52 -11.29 -28.34
N LYS A 108 -27.35 -10.69 -29.17
CA LYS A 108 -28.70 -10.97 -29.63
C LYS A 108 -28.85 -12.27 -30.41
#